data_AF-A0A963JUJ5-F1
#
_entry.id   AF-A0A963JUJ5-F1
#
_cell.length_a   1.000
_cell.length_b   1.000
_cell.length_c   1.000
_cell.angle_alpha   90.00
_cell.angle_beta   90.00
_cell.angle_gamma   90.00
#
_symmetry.space_group_name_H-M   'P 1'
#
loop_
_entity.id
_entity.type
_entity.pdbx_description
1 polymer ?
#
loop_
_entity_poly.entity_id
_entity_poly.type
_entity_poly.pdbx_seq_one_letter_code
_entity_poly.pdbx_strand_id
1 'polypeptide(L)'
;MIALLLALVMLSPWVQAQSPLLVLDDSAQSIPVWSMLTMLPDPEHIYNAHELLNDPTAFGPLPETAGTLGVRPEAVWLRVPLALAPASDGQWALSIDYAPLNRIDVF
;
A
#
# COMPACT_ATOMS: atom_id res chain seq x y z
N MET A 1 36.24 -4.68 -22.00
CA MET A 1 35.66 -3.93 -20.88
C MET A 1 34.15 -3.67 -21.07
N ILE A 2 33.69 -3.25 -22.26
CA ILE A 2 32.26 -3.02 -22.57
C ILE A 2 31.40 -4.31 -22.51
N ALA A 3 31.93 -5.45 -22.97
CA ALA A 3 31.21 -6.73 -22.92
C ALA A 3 30.92 -7.23 -21.49
N LEU A 4 31.76 -6.86 -20.52
CA LEU A 4 31.56 -7.22 -19.11
C LEU A 4 30.44 -6.38 -18.46
N LEU A 5 30.33 -5.10 -18.86
CA LEU A 5 29.27 -4.20 -18.42
C LEU A 5 27.88 -4.63 -18.92
N LEU A 6 27.79 -5.13 -20.16
CA LEU A 6 26.53 -5.64 -20.74
C LEU A 6 26.04 -6.93 -20.06
N ALA A 7 26.96 -7.83 -19.70
CA ALA A 7 26.61 -9.06 -19.00
C ALA A 7 26.07 -8.79 -17.58
N LEU A 8 26.54 -7.73 -16.92
CA LEU A 8 26.12 -7.39 -15.55
C LEU A 8 24.70 -6.79 -15.49
N VAL A 9 24.26 -6.10 -16.55
CA VAL A 9 22.90 -5.52 -16.61
C VAL A 9 21.82 -6.61 -16.75
N MET A 10 22.10 -7.69 -17.48
CA MET A 10 21.16 -8.81 -17.70
C MET A 10 20.96 -9.72 -16.48
N LEU A 11 21.85 -9.64 -15.49
CA LEU A 11 21.77 -10.39 -14.23
C LEU A 11 21.11 -9.59 -13.11
N SER A 12 20.62 -8.37 -13.40
CA SER A 12 19.89 -7.59 -12.41
C SER A 12 18.65 -8.39 -11.99
N PRO A 13 18.55 -8.86 -10.75
CA PRO A 13 17.30 -9.42 -10.29
C PRO A 13 16.28 -8.31 -10.46
N TRP A 14 15.20 -8.59 -11.20
CA TRP A 14 13.99 -7.79 -11.06
C TRP A 14 13.59 -7.95 -9.60
N VAL A 15 13.99 -6.99 -8.77
CA VAL A 15 13.52 -6.87 -7.40
C VAL A 15 12.04 -6.58 -7.56
N GLN A 16 11.24 -7.63 -7.46
CA GLN A 16 9.83 -7.45 -7.16
C GLN A 16 9.80 -6.79 -5.79
N ALA A 17 9.39 -5.52 -5.76
CA ALA A 17 9.17 -4.83 -4.51
C ALA A 17 8.09 -5.58 -3.75
N GLN A 18 8.50 -6.47 -2.84
CA GLN A 18 7.58 -7.06 -1.89
C GLN A 18 7.01 -5.90 -1.08
N SER A 19 5.68 -5.72 -1.14
CA SER A 19 5.02 -4.72 -0.31
C SER A 19 5.39 -5.01 1.15
N PRO A 20 6.03 -4.07 1.85
CA PRO A 20 6.44 -4.30 3.22
C PRO A 20 5.22 -4.65 4.08
N LEU A 21 5.27 -5.79 4.75
CA LEU A 21 4.23 -6.26 5.64
C LEU A 21 4.29 -5.44 6.94
N LEU A 22 3.22 -4.73 7.26
CA LEU A 22 3.12 -3.97 8.49
C LEU A 22 2.68 -4.90 9.62
N VAL A 23 3.58 -5.11 10.60
CA VAL A 23 3.28 -5.91 11.79
C VAL A 23 2.68 -5.02 12.86
N LEU A 24 1.49 -5.39 13.30
CA LEU A 24 0.79 -4.81 14.44
C LEU A 24 1.27 -5.51 15.72
N ASP A 25 1.93 -4.75 16.58
CA ASP A 25 2.56 -5.23 17.82
C ASP A 25 2.09 -4.36 18.99
N ASP A 26 1.62 -4.98 20.07
CA ASP A 26 0.93 -4.30 21.18
C ASP A 26 1.84 -3.34 21.95
N SER A 27 3.17 -3.41 21.74
CA SER A 27 4.11 -2.41 22.25
C SER A 27 3.99 -1.05 21.55
N ALA A 28 3.42 -1.00 20.34
CA ALA A 28 3.23 0.23 19.58
C ALA A 28 1.87 0.86 19.89
N GLN A 29 1.90 2.12 20.34
CA GLN A 29 0.67 2.88 20.62
C GLN A 29 -0.06 3.32 19.34
N SER A 30 0.68 3.64 18.28
CA SER A 30 0.16 4.04 16.98
C SER A 30 1.22 3.77 15.92
N ILE A 31 0.77 3.28 14.76
CA ILE A 31 1.65 2.89 13.67
C ILE A 31 1.28 3.72 12.43
N PRO A 32 2.16 4.62 11.95
CA PRO A 32 1.89 5.40 10.76
C PRO A 32 1.92 4.50 9.52
N VAL A 33 0.79 4.42 8.80
CA VAL A 33 0.64 3.51 7.65
C VAL A 33 1.06 4.13 6.32
N TRP A 34 1.23 5.45 6.23
CA TRP A 34 1.33 6.19 4.96
C TRP A 34 2.45 5.68 4.03
N SER A 35 3.63 5.39 4.59
CA SER A 35 4.79 4.89 3.83
C SER A 35 4.65 3.44 3.36
N MET A 36 3.68 2.70 3.90
CA MET A 36 3.41 1.30 3.58
C MET A 36 2.23 1.14 2.63
N LEU A 37 1.50 2.23 2.37
CA LEU A 37 0.35 2.19 1.48
C LEU A 37 0.80 2.00 0.02
N THR A 38 -0.03 1.30 -0.72
CA THR A 38 -0.05 1.30 -2.18
C THR A 38 -1.40 1.79 -2.68
N MET A 39 -1.42 2.32 -3.90
CA MET A 39 -2.56 3.03 -4.48
C MET A 39 -2.95 2.44 -5.84
N LEU A 40 -4.25 2.42 -6.10
CA LEU A 40 -4.84 2.20 -7.41
C LEU A 40 -5.98 3.22 -7.66
N PRO A 41 -5.80 4.20 -8.56
CA PRO A 41 -6.88 5.08 -8.99
C PRO A 41 -7.95 4.32 -9.80
N ASP A 42 -9.21 4.69 -9.62
CA ASP A 42 -10.36 4.06 -10.29
C ASP A 42 -11.34 5.13 -10.83
N PRO A 43 -10.94 5.87 -11.88
CA PRO A 43 -11.77 6.93 -12.47
C PRO A 43 -13.07 6.42 -13.11
N GLU A 44 -13.08 5.16 -13.54
CA GLU A 44 -14.22 4.55 -14.24
C GLU A 44 -15.11 3.71 -13.30
N HIS A 45 -14.74 3.57 -12.01
CA HIS A 45 -15.44 2.74 -11.01
C HIS A 45 -15.60 1.27 -11.43
N ILE A 46 -14.55 0.69 -11.99
CA ILE A 46 -14.60 -0.65 -12.60
C ILE A 46 -14.14 -1.76 -11.66
N TYR A 47 -13.45 -1.43 -10.57
CA TYR A 47 -12.89 -2.45 -9.68
C TYR A 47 -13.87 -2.87 -8.58
N ASN A 48 -13.77 -4.14 -8.19
CA ASN A 48 -14.47 -4.70 -7.03
C ASN A 48 -13.46 -5.13 -5.95
N ALA A 49 -13.78 -4.89 -4.69
CA ALA A 49 -12.99 -5.32 -3.54
C ALA A 49 -12.64 -6.81 -3.59
N HIS A 50 -13.58 -7.69 -3.96
CA HIS A 50 -13.31 -9.13 -4.03
C HIS A 50 -12.22 -9.47 -5.05
N GLU A 51 -12.20 -8.77 -6.18
CA GLU A 51 -11.18 -8.98 -7.23
C GLU A 51 -9.82 -8.44 -6.75
N LEU A 52 -9.80 -7.23 -6.20
CA LEU A 52 -8.57 -6.59 -5.71
C LEU A 52 -7.93 -7.29 -4.50
N LEU A 53 -8.73 -7.94 -3.65
CA LEU A 53 -8.21 -8.77 -2.56
C LEU A 53 -7.48 -10.01 -3.09
N ASN A 54 -7.84 -10.50 -4.27
CA ASN A 54 -7.23 -11.67 -4.91
C ASN A 54 -6.09 -11.31 -5.89
N ASP A 55 -6.02 -10.07 -6.37
CA ASP A 55 -4.92 -9.56 -7.23
C ASP A 55 -4.19 -8.36 -6.58
N PRO A 56 -3.20 -8.61 -5.72
CA PRO A 56 -2.45 -7.54 -5.06
C PRO A 56 -1.48 -6.81 -6.01
N THR A 57 -1.29 -7.28 -7.25
CA THR A 57 -0.28 -6.74 -8.16
C THR A 57 -0.74 -5.50 -8.91
N ALA A 58 -2.05 -5.21 -8.89
CA ALA A 58 -2.62 -4.02 -9.51
C ALA A 58 -2.24 -2.70 -8.83
N PHE A 59 -1.74 -2.74 -7.59
CA PHE A 59 -1.45 -1.54 -6.80
C PHE A 59 -0.03 -1.01 -7.03
N GLY A 60 0.08 0.29 -7.29
CA GLY A 60 1.35 1.00 -7.44
C GLY A 60 1.79 1.77 -6.18
N PRO A 61 3.00 2.35 -6.17
CA PRO A 61 3.43 3.22 -5.08
C PRO A 61 2.55 4.48 -5.00
N LEU A 62 2.42 5.04 -3.79
CA LEU A 62 1.82 6.36 -3.65
C LEU A 62 2.71 7.44 -4.30
N PRO A 63 2.13 8.51 -4.85
CA PRO A 63 2.88 9.71 -5.19
C PRO A 63 3.64 10.24 -3.96
N GLU A 64 4.87 10.73 -4.16
CA GLU A 64 5.66 11.33 -3.09
C GLU A 64 4.95 12.58 -2.55
N THR A 65 4.22 12.37 -1.45
CA THR A 65 3.34 13.35 -0.83
C THR A 65 3.48 13.24 0.68
N ALA A 66 3.46 14.39 1.36
CA ALA A 66 3.63 14.45 2.81
C ALA A 66 2.34 14.07 3.56
N GLY A 67 1.88 12.83 3.41
CA GLY A 67 0.71 12.34 4.17
C GLY A 67 -0.66 12.71 3.58
N THR A 68 -0.73 13.05 2.29
CA THR A 68 -1.99 13.46 1.63
C THR A 68 -2.11 12.90 0.22
N LEU A 69 -3.31 12.46 -0.16
CA LEU A 69 -3.58 12.00 -1.54
C LEU A 69 -3.65 13.17 -2.54
N GLY A 70 -3.63 14.41 -2.04
CA GLY A 70 -3.98 15.59 -2.82
C GLY A 70 -5.49 15.62 -3.13
N VAL A 71 -5.86 16.43 -4.12
CA VAL A 71 -7.24 16.43 -4.66
C VAL A 71 -7.34 15.32 -5.70
N ARG A 72 -8.30 14.41 -5.49
CA ARG A 72 -8.63 13.30 -6.39
C ARG A 72 -10.15 13.30 -6.59
N PRO A 73 -10.67 13.71 -7.75
CA PRO A 73 -12.10 13.64 -8.04
C PRO A 73 -12.60 12.20 -8.25
N GLU A 74 -11.71 11.28 -8.61
CA GLU A 74 -11.98 9.85 -8.79
C GLU A 74 -11.97 9.05 -7.48
N ALA A 75 -12.53 7.83 -7.52
CA ALA A 75 -12.30 6.84 -6.48
C ALA A 75 -10.83 6.40 -6.46
N VAL A 76 -10.33 6.11 -5.26
CA VAL A 76 -8.97 5.62 -5.05
C VAL A 76 -9.02 4.44 -4.10
N TRP A 77 -8.45 3.33 -4.55
CA TRP A 77 -8.21 2.16 -3.71
C TRP A 77 -6.85 2.28 -3.03
N LEU A 78 -6.84 2.08 -1.72
CA LEU A 78 -5.64 2.05 -0.91
C LEU A 78 -5.47 0.67 -0.31
N ARG A 79 -4.22 0.19 -0.28
CA ARG A 79 -3.89 -1.12 0.26
C ARG A 79 -2.71 -1.02 1.21
N VAL A 80 -2.85 -1.65 2.37
CA VAL A 80 -1.75 -1.91 3.31
C VAL A 80 -1.79 -3.39 3.69
N PRO A 81 -0.70 -4.16 3.48
CA PRO A 81 -0.63 -5.52 3.97
C PRO A 81 -0.36 -5.50 5.48
N LEU A 82 -1.25 -6.13 6.26
CA LEU A 82 -1.16 -6.18 7.73
C LEU A 82 -0.86 -7.62 8.19
N ALA A 83 -0.10 -7.76 9.27
CA ALA A 83 0.02 -8.98 10.06
C ALA A 83 -0.01 -8.66 11.55
N LEU A 84 -0.44 -9.62 12.36
CA LEU A 84 -0.38 -9.53 13.82
C LEU A 84 0.93 -10.13 14.32
N ALA A 85 1.53 -9.53 15.35
CA ALA A 85 2.62 -10.17 16.07
C ALA A 85 2.13 -11.50 16.70
N PRO A 86 2.97 -12.55 16.79
CA PRO A 86 2.53 -13.89 17.21
C PRO A 86 1.86 -13.98 18.58
N ALA A 87 2.13 -13.01 19.47
CA ALA A 87 1.57 -12.94 20.82
C ALA A 87 0.66 -11.72 21.03
N SER A 88 0.27 -11.03 19.95
CA SER A 88 -0.60 -9.86 20.04
C SER A 88 -2.02 -10.29 20.42
N ASP A 89 -2.54 -9.72 21.50
CA ASP A 89 -3.95 -9.76 21.89
C ASP A 89 -4.61 -8.37 21.86
N GLY A 90 -3.85 -7.36 21.43
CA GLY A 90 -4.27 -5.98 21.33
C GLY A 90 -5.44 -5.75 20.38
N GLN A 91 -6.26 -4.76 20.73
CA GLN A 91 -7.33 -4.24 19.88
C GLN A 91 -6.79 -3.10 19.03
N TRP A 92 -6.87 -3.26 17.71
CA TRP A 92 -6.41 -2.28 16.74
C TRP A 92 -7.59 -1.54 16.11
N ALA A 93 -7.45 -0.22 15.99
CA ALA A 93 -8.41 0.63 15.30
C ALA A 93 -7.72 1.36 14.15
N LEU A 94 -8.35 1.36 12.98
CA LEU A 94 -7.93 2.17 11.86
C LEU A 94 -8.43 3.62 12.06
N SER A 95 -7.51 4.55 12.30
CA SER A 95 -7.83 5.98 12.35
C SER A 95 -7.55 6.63 11.00
N ILE A 96 -8.51 7.42 10.51
CA ILE A 96 -8.38 8.17 9.25
C ILE A 96 -8.78 9.61 9.52
N ASP A 97 -7.78 10.45 9.65
CA ASP A 97 -7.94 11.86 9.96
C ASP A 97 -7.94 12.71 8.68
N TYR A 98 -8.99 12.56 7.85
CA TYR A 98 -9.08 13.27 6.57
C TYR A 98 -10.48 13.86 6.35
N ALA A 99 -10.59 15.15 6.67
CA ALA A 99 -11.86 15.89 6.70
C ALA A 99 -12.65 15.95 5.38
N PRO A 100 -12.03 16.07 4.18
CA PRO A 100 -12.80 16.20 2.94
C PRO A 100 -13.18 14.85 2.29
N LEU A 101 -13.07 13.71 3.00
CA LEU A 101 -13.54 12.42 2.51
C LEU A 101 -15.07 12.41 2.42
N ASN A 102 -15.59 12.24 1.20
CA ASN A 102 -17.02 12.11 0.97
C ASN A 102 -17.55 10.71 1.30
N ARG A 103 -16.75 9.68 1.03
CA ARG A 103 -17.11 8.27 1.19
C ARG A 103 -15.87 7.43 1.47
N ILE A 104 -16.03 6.44 2.33
CA ILE A 104 -15.04 5.42 2.59
C ILE A 104 -15.71 4.06 2.71
N ASP A 105 -15.09 3.05 2.10
CA ASP A 105 -15.45 1.65 2.24
C ASP A 105 -14.19 0.89 2.69
N VAL A 106 -14.32 -0.03 3.65
CA VAL A 106 -13.21 -0.81 4.23
C VAL A 106 -13.53 -2.30 4.04
N PHE A 107 -12.53 -3.07 3.61
CA PHE A 107 -12.65 -4.47 3.21
C PHE A 107 -11.58 -5.35 3.88
#